data_AF-A0A2W4M4U0-F1
#
_entry.id   AF-A0A2W4M4U0-F1
#
_cell.length_a   1.000
_cell.length_b   1.000
_cell.length_c   1.000
_cell.angle_alpha   90.00
_cell.angle_beta   90.00
_cell.angle_gamma   90.00
#
_symmetry.space_group_name_H-M   'P 1'
#
loop_
_entity.id
_entity.type
_entity.pdbx_description
1 polymer ?
#
loop_
_entity_poly.entity_id
_entity_poly.type
_entity_poly.pdbx_seq_one_letter_code
_entity_poly.pdbx_strand_id
1 'polypeptide(L)'
;MLCGFVGSELFIKDRAGVGLDGDGLCFVDAPVRPEVGEWLDRHAAAVDEGGWVEVQLGAAAWVREVLDRLEAGALLVIDYGGTTEELLPRRADGTLRTYQAHHLGPHPLDFPGETDITADVEFTAIAGVAGEAGAAVELVRQDDFLASLGLRERLSQLRALELEAAREGDAMARLRYRTMKSEAETLLHPRGLGGFTVMIARI
;
A
#
# COMPACT_ATOMS: atom_id res chain seq x y z
N MET A 1 -10.51 -11.39 -10.93
CA MET A 1 -10.57 -9.91 -10.88
C MET A 1 -11.54 -9.46 -11.96
N LEU A 2 -12.54 -8.64 -11.59
CA LEU A 2 -13.61 -7.93 -12.36
C LEU A 2 -14.89 -7.89 -11.49
N CYS A 3 -15.59 -6.76 -11.50
CA CYS A 3 -16.88 -6.56 -10.82
C CYS A 3 -17.71 -5.57 -11.65
N GLY A 4 -19.01 -5.82 -11.83
CA GLY A 4 -19.94 -4.92 -12.53
C GLY A 4 -21.26 -4.76 -11.77
N PHE A 5 -22.06 -3.75 -12.11
CA PHE A 5 -23.37 -3.48 -11.48
C PHE A 5 -24.45 -3.27 -12.55
N VAL A 6 -25.60 -3.93 -12.42
CA VAL A 6 -26.85 -3.56 -13.10
C VAL A 6 -28.00 -3.76 -12.12
N GLY A 7 -28.61 -2.66 -11.65
CA GLY A 7 -29.72 -2.71 -10.70
C GLY A 7 -29.29 -3.12 -9.30
N SER A 8 -30.17 -2.98 -8.30
CA SER A 8 -29.93 -3.01 -6.84
C SER A 8 -29.35 -4.30 -6.23
N GLU A 9 -28.60 -5.09 -6.98
CA GLU A 9 -27.92 -6.32 -6.58
C GLU A 9 -26.48 -6.28 -7.11
N LEU A 10 -25.49 -6.48 -6.23
CA LEU A 10 -24.08 -6.59 -6.59
C LEU A 10 -23.87 -7.89 -7.38
N PHE A 11 -24.00 -7.84 -8.71
CA PHE A 11 -23.66 -8.97 -9.57
C PHE A 11 -22.16 -8.95 -9.85
N ILE A 12 -21.39 -9.71 -9.07
CA ILE A 12 -20.00 -10.06 -9.41
C ILE A 12 -20.04 -10.99 -10.64
N LYS A 13 -20.19 -10.42 -11.83
CA LYS A 13 -19.97 -11.12 -13.08
C LYS A 13 -18.46 -11.23 -13.29
N ASP A 14 -17.98 -12.47 -13.27
CA ASP A 14 -16.76 -12.92 -13.93
C ASP A 14 -15.46 -12.43 -13.30
N ARG A 15 -14.50 -13.34 -13.05
CA ARG A 15 -13.21 -12.99 -12.44
C ARG A 15 -12.04 -13.72 -13.09
N ALA A 16 -11.05 -12.92 -13.50
CA ALA A 16 -9.74 -13.33 -14.01
C ALA A 16 -9.02 -14.34 -13.09
N GLY A 17 -8.96 -15.61 -13.51
CA GLY A 17 -7.84 -16.52 -13.23
C GLY A 17 -6.72 -16.30 -14.25
N VAL A 18 -5.64 -17.07 -14.13
CA VAL A 18 -4.56 -17.09 -15.13
C VAL A 18 -4.65 -18.41 -15.89
N GLY A 19 -4.77 -18.32 -17.21
CA GLY A 19 -4.80 -19.44 -18.14
C GLY A 19 -3.63 -19.41 -19.11
N LEU A 20 -3.64 -20.37 -20.04
CA LEU A 20 -2.69 -20.44 -21.14
C LEU A 20 -3.36 -20.04 -22.45
N ASP A 21 -2.69 -19.21 -23.24
CA ASP A 21 -2.98 -18.95 -24.65
C ASP A 21 -1.72 -19.26 -25.47
N GLY A 22 -1.71 -20.44 -26.08
CA GLY A 22 -0.49 -21.01 -26.67
C GLY A 22 0.59 -21.23 -25.61
N ASP A 23 1.76 -20.61 -25.80
CA ASP A 23 2.88 -20.63 -24.86
C ASP A 23 2.84 -19.44 -23.87
N GLY A 24 1.86 -18.54 -23.98
CA GLY A 24 1.71 -17.34 -23.15
C GLY A 24 0.70 -17.50 -22.02
N LEU A 25 0.79 -16.62 -21.03
CA LEU A 25 -0.18 -16.50 -19.94
C LEU A 25 -1.20 -15.41 -20.27
N CYS A 26 -2.48 -15.66 -19.98
CA CYS A 26 -3.56 -14.71 -20.18
C CYS A 26 -4.53 -14.70 -18.99
N PHE A 27 -5.28 -13.61 -18.84
CA PHE A 27 -6.41 -13.60 -17.91
C PHE A 27 -7.59 -14.35 -18.52
N VAL A 28 -8.21 -15.22 -17.74
CA VAL A 28 -9.36 -16.04 -18.15
C VAL A 28 -10.47 -15.97 -17.13
N ASP A 29 -11.72 -16.13 -17.55
CA ASP A 29 -12.82 -16.20 -16.61
C ASP A 29 -12.76 -17.47 -15.76
N ALA A 30 -12.90 -17.30 -14.45
CA ALA A 30 -12.91 -18.39 -13.48
C ALA A 30 -14.03 -18.18 -12.45
N PRO A 31 -14.59 -19.28 -11.89
CA PRO A 31 -15.54 -19.19 -10.79
C PRO A 31 -14.96 -18.43 -9.59
N VAL A 32 -15.78 -17.59 -8.96
CA VAL A 32 -15.40 -16.89 -7.73
C VAL A 32 -15.24 -17.91 -6.61
N ARG A 33 -14.05 -17.94 -5.99
CA ARG A 33 -13.84 -18.75 -4.79
C ARG A 33 -14.64 -18.17 -3.62
N PRO A 34 -15.22 -18.99 -2.73
CA PRO A 34 -16.08 -18.50 -1.64
C PRO A 34 -15.44 -17.39 -0.80
N GLU A 35 -14.18 -17.57 -0.38
CA GLU A 35 -13.45 -16.61 0.44
C GLU A 35 -13.21 -15.26 -0.27
N VAL A 36 -13.14 -15.28 -1.60
CA VAL A 36 -13.04 -14.06 -2.42
C VAL A 36 -14.38 -13.33 -2.43
N GLY A 37 -15.49 -14.06 -2.60
CA GLY A 37 -16.84 -13.50 -2.54
C GLY A 37 -17.10 -12.79 -1.22
N GLU A 38 -16.87 -13.49 -0.11
CA GLU A 38 -17.10 -12.93 1.22
C GLU A 38 -16.23 -11.70 1.54
N TRP A 39 -15.01 -11.63 1.01
CA TRP A 39 -14.16 -10.45 1.20
C TRP A 39 -14.74 -9.24 0.48
N LEU A 40 -15.26 -9.43 -0.74
CA LEU A 40 -15.85 -8.33 -1.50
C LEU A 40 -17.11 -7.82 -0.85
N ASP A 41 -17.99 -8.72 -0.43
CA ASP A 41 -19.25 -8.35 0.21
C ASP A 41 -19.01 -7.52 1.47
N ARG A 42 -17.90 -7.77 2.18
CA ARG A 42 -17.51 -7.02 3.38
C ARG A 42 -16.78 -5.72 3.09
N HIS A 43 -15.91 -5.68 2.09
CA HIS A 43 -14.90 -4.62 1.97
C HIS A 43 -14.90 -3.86 0.65
N ALA A 44 -15.43 -4.44 -0.43
CA ALA A 44 -15.39 -3.78 -1.73
C ALA A 44 -16.50 -2.73 -1.84
N ALA A 45 -16.12 -1.49 -2.16
CA ALA A 45 -17.08 -0.53 -2.69
C ALA A 45 -17.48 -0.91 -4.12
N ALA A 46 -18.66 -0.43 -4.53
CA ALA A 46 -19.13 -0.55 -5.90
C ALA A 46 -18.13 0.12 -6.86
N VAL A 47 -17.87 -0.57 -7.97
CA VAL A 47 -17.07 -0.05 -9.09
C VAL A 47 -17.94 -0.03 -10.33
N ASP A 48 -17.62 0.87 -11.26
CA ASP A 48 -18.28 0.93 -12.57
C ASP A 48 -18.02 -0.37 -13.37
N GLU A 49 -18.88 -0.63 -14.35
CA GLU A 49 -18.73 -1.80 -15.23
C GLU A 49 -17.36 -1.79 -15.93
N GLY A 50 -16.66 -2.93 -15.86
CA GLY A 50 -15.29 -3.07 -16.36
C GLY A 50 -14.22 -2.69 -15.34
N GLY A 51 -14.60 -2.19 -14.16
CA GLY A 51 -13.70 -1.85 -13.08
C GLY A 51 -13.04 -3.06 -12.41
N TRP A 52 -11.87 -2.81 -11.82
CA TRP A 52 -11.01 -3.79 -11.20
C TRP A 52 -10.92 -3.56 -9.69
N VAL A 53 -10.97 -4.67 -8.94
CA VAL A 53 -10.81 -4.68 -7.48
C VAL A 53 -9.81 -5.76 -7.10
N GLU A 54 -8.71 -5.33 -6.48
CA GLU A 54 -7.74 -6.21 -5.84
C GLU A 54 -8.31 -6.76 -4.52
N VAL A 55 -8.20 -8.09 -4.33
CA VAL A 55 -8.68 -8.76 -3.12
C VAL A 55 -7.48 -9.17 -2.28
N GLN A 56 -7.42 -8.68 -1.05
CA GLN A 56 -6.22 -8.73 -0.20
C GLN A 56 -6.31 -9.80 0.90
N LEU A 57 -6.73 -11.02 0.53
CA LEU A 57 -6.93 -12.14 1.47
C LEU A 57 -5.66 -12.47 2.27
N GLY A 58 -4.50 -12.48 1.62
CA GLY A 58 -3.22 -12.77 2.26
C GLY A 58 -2.85 -11.74 3.32
N ALA A 59 -2.98 -10.45 2.99
CA ALA A 59 -2.74 -9.35 3.94
C ALA A 59 -3.71 -9.40 5.12
N ALA A 60 -5.00 -9.65 4.86
CA ALA A 60 -6.02 -9.80 5.89
C ALA A 60 -5.76 -11.01 6.81
N ALA A 61 -5.29 -12.13 6.27
CA ALA A 61 -4.91 -13.29 7.08
C ALA A 61 -3.68 -13.00 7.94
N TRP A 62 -2.66 -12.35 7.35
CA TRP A 62 -1.43 -11.99 8.05
C TRP A 62 -1.67 -11.00 9.21
N VAL A 63 -2.48 -9.95 9.00
CA VAL A 63 -2.84 -8.99 10.05
C VAL A 63 -3.50 -9.70 11.24
N ARG A 64 -4.47 -10.60 10.97
CA ARG A 64 -5.11 -11.40 12.02
C ARG A 64 -4.10 -12.27 12.77
N GLU A 65 -3.26 -13.01 12.04
CA GLU A 65 -2.25 -13.88 12.65
C GLU A 65 -1.29 -13.11 13.56
N VAL A 66 -0.88 -11.90 13.17
CA VAL A 66 0.01 -11.07 13.98
C VAL A 66 -0.71 -10.55 15.23
N LEU A 67 -1.94 -10.05 15.10
CA LEU A 67 -2.69 -9.51 16.23
C LEU A 67 -3.12 -10.59 17.22
N ASP A 68 -3.51 -11.78 16.75
CA ASP A 68 -3.85 -12.93 17.60
C ASP A 68 -2.69 -13.39 18.50
N ARG A 69 -1.44 -13.09 18.08
CA ARG A 69 -0.22 -13.43 18.85
C ARG A 69 0.26 -12.28 19.73
N LEU A 70 -0.30 -11.09 19.59
CA LEU A 70 0.17 -9.90 20.28
C LEU A 70 -0.59 -9.74 21.60
N GLU A 71 0.07 -10.05 22.72
CA GLU A 71 -0.54 -9.90 24.05
C GLU A 71 -0.66 -8.42 24.49
N ALA A 72 0.27 -7.58 24.03
CA ALA A 72 0.27 -6.14 24.28
C ALA A 72 1.15 -5.42 23.24
N GLY A 73 0.78 -4.18 22.90
CA GLY A 73 1.57 -3.33 22.01
C GLY A 73 0.80 -2.90 20.78
N ALA A 74 1.51 -2.75 19.66
CA ALA A 74 0.90 -2.30 18.42
C ALA A 74 1.52 -2.99 17.20
N LEU A 75 0.69 -3.24 16.19
CA LEU A 75 1.10 -3.51 14.82
C LEU A 75 1.16 -2.20 14.04
N LEU A 76 2.31 -1.89 13.45
CA LEU A 76 2.51 -0.81 12.50
C LEU A 76 2.61 -1.38 11.09
N VAL A 77 1.70 -0.98 10.20
CA VAL A 77 1.78 -1.27 8.77
C VAL A 77 2.02 0.03 8.03
N ILE A 78 3.10 0.10 7.26
CA ILE A 78 3.51 1.28 6.51
C ILE A 78 3.63 0.87 5.06
N ASP A 79 2.73 1.37 4.21
CA ASP A 79 2.76 1.04 2.79
C ASP A 79 2.07 2.13 1.96
N TYR A 80 2.23 2.05 0.64
CA TYR A 80 1.44 2.85 -0.28
C TYR A 80 0.06 2.21 -0.49
N GLY A 81 -0.93 3.07 -0.57
CA GLY A 81 -2.32 2.66 -0.66
C GLY A 81 -3.21 3.79 -0.18
N GLY A 82 -4.44 3.45 0.14
CA GLY A 82 -5.40 4.41 0.66
C GLY A 82 -6.64 3.74 1.23
N THR A 83 -7.53 4.56 1.74
CA THR A 83 -8.89 4.17 2.08
C THR A 83 -9.70 3.82 0.84
N THR A 84 -10.82 3.12 1.02
CA THR A 84 -11.76 2.81 -0.06
C THR A 84 -12.13 4.05 -0.88
N GLU A 85 -12.39 5.19 -0.22
CA GLU A 85 -12.73 6.45 -0.89
C GLU A 85 -11.59 6.99 -1.75
N GLU A 86 -10.36 6.95 -1.26
CA GLU A 86 -9.17 7.43 -1.98
C GLU A 86 -8.82 6.53 -3.17
N LEU A 87 -9.13 5.23 -3.08
CA LEU A 87 -8.83 4.25 -4.11
C LEU A 87 -9.92 4.14 -5.18
N LEU A 88 -11.18 4.49 -4.86
CA LEU A 88 -12.31 4.40 -5.79
C LEU A 88 -12.02 5.00 -7.19
N PRO A 89 -11.45 6.21 -7.31
CA PRO A 89 -11.14 6.80 -8.63
C PRO A 89 -10.10 6.03 -9.45
N ARG A 90 -9.30 5.16 -8.81
CA ARG A 90 -8.23 4.38 -9.46
C ARG A 90 -8.71 2.99 -9.90
N ARG A 91 -9.89 2.56 -9.47
CA ARG A 91 -10.42 1.21 -9.74
C ARG A 91 -10.90 1.00 -11.17
N ALA A 92 -10.91 2.02 -12.03
CA ALA A 92 -11.23 1.85 -13.45
C ALA A 92 -10.25 0.87 -14.14
N ASP A 93 -8.95 1.05 -13.91
CA ASP A 93 -7.89 0.18 -14.45
C ASP A 93 -7.26 -0.74 -13.38
N GLY A 94 -7.72 -0.61 -12.13
CA GLY A 94 -7.17 -1.32 -10.97
C GLY A 94 -5.95 -0.64 -10.38
N THR A 95 -5.40 -1.24 -9.33
CA THR A 95 -4.24 -0.70 -8.60
C THR A 95 -2.97 -1.53 -8.76
N LEU A 96 -3.04 -2.61 -9.56
CA LEU A 96 -1.90 -3.46 -9.85
C LEU A 96 -0.79 -2.68 -10.56
N ARG A 97 0.43 -2.80 -10.04
CA ARG A 97 1.64 -2.22 -10.62
C ARG A 97 2.71 -3.29 -10.77
N THR A 98 3.44 -3.19 -11.86
CA THR A 98 4.59 -4.05 -12.12
C THR A 98 5.88 -3.24 -12.09
N TYR A 99 6.96 -3.87 -11.67
CA TYR A 99 8.29 -3.28 -11.71
C TYR A 99 9.31 -4.28 -12.25
N GLN A 100 10.17 -3.81 -13.16
CA GLN A 100 11.29 -4.59 -13.69
C GLN A 100 12.51 -3.68 -13.76
N ALA A 101 13.64 -4.14 -13.23
CA ALA A 101 14.90 -3.38 -13.19
C ALA A 101 14.76 -1.92 -12.67
N HIS A 102 13.96 -1.72 -11.61
CA HIS A 102 13.65 -0.42 -10.99
C HIS A 102 12.85 0.57 -11.85
N HIS A 103 12.20 0.10 -12.92
CA HIS A 103 11.29 0.87 -13.76
C HIS A 103 9.88 0.30 -13.74
N LEU A 104 8.89 1.10 -14.16
CA LEU A 104 7.54 0.61 -14.39
C LEU A 104 7.61 -0.56 -15.38
N GLY A 105 7.09 -1.71 -14.95
CA GLY A 105 7.24 -2.98 -15.62
C GLY A 105 6.25 -3.20 -16.76
N PRO A 106 6.40 -4.32 -17.47
CA PRO A 106 5.48 -4.76 -18.52
C PRO A 106 4.17 -5.30 -17.92
N HIS A 107 3.33 -5.91 -18.76
CA HIS A 107 2.11 -6.56 -18.30
C HIS A 107 2.46 -7.68 -17.31
N PRO A 108 1.68 -7.89 -16.22
CA PRO A 108 2.04 -8.79 -15.11
C PRO A 108 2.25 -10.26 -15.50
N LEU A 109 1.76 -10.69 -16.67
CA LEU A 109 1.83 -12.07 -17.13
C LEU A 109 2.97 -12.33 -18.14
N ASP A 110 3.71 -11.29 -18.57
CA ASP A 110 4.67 -11.42 -19.67
C ASP A 110 5.97 -12.12 -19.25
N PHE A 111 6.49 -11.82 -18.05
CA PHE A 111 7.78 -12.33 -17.56
C PHE A 111 7.66 -12.84 -16.12
N PRO A 112 6.96 -13.96 -15.89
CA PRO A 112 6.71 -14.50 -14.56
C PRO A 112 8.03 -14.85 -13.85
N GLY A 113 8.18 -14.36 -12.61
CA GLY A 113 9.39 -14.56 -11.80
C GLY A 113 10.49 -13.52 -12.03
N GLU A 114 10.42 -12.72 -13.10
CA GLU A 114 11.35 -11.62 -13.39
C GLU A 114 10.76 -10.23 -13.13
N THR A 115 9.44 -10.16 -13.03
CA THR A 115 8.69 -8.92 -12.78
C THR A 115 8.10 -8.95 -11.38
N ASP A 116 8.37 -7.89 -10.60
CA ASP A 116 7.69 -7.68 -9.33
C ASP A 116 6.26 -7.19 -9.58
N ILE A 117 5.30 -7.72 -8.83
CA ILE A 117 3.87 -7.43 -8.97
C ILE A 117 3.34 -7.01 -7.62
N THR A 118 2.79 -5.80 -7.57
CA THR A 118 2.34 -5.16 -6.34
C THR A 118 1.00 -4.47 -6.56
N ALA A 119 0.33 -4.05 -5.50
CA ALA A 119 -0.95 -3.32 -5.56
C ALA A 119 -1.05 -2.34 -4.40
N ASP A 120 -1.84 -1.28 -4.55
CA ASP A 120 -2.14 -0.35 -3.46
C ASP A 120 -2.83 -1.12 -2.29
N VAL A 121 -2.38 -0.89 -1.05
CA VAL A 121 -3.03 -1.46 0.14
C VAL A 121 -4.41 -0.80 0.34
N GLU A 122 -5.45 -1.61 0.52
CA GLU A 122 -6.81 -1.14 0.83
C GLU A 122 -6.94 -1.01 2.35
N PHE A 123 -6.55 0.16 2.87
CA PHE A 123 -6.44 0.37 4.31
C PHE A 123 -7.79 0.36 5.03
N THR A 124 -8.91 0.60 4.35
CA THR A 124 -10.23 0.47 4.99
C THR A 124 -10.53 -1.00 5.32
N ALA A 125 -10.27 -1.93 4.40
CA ALA A 125 -10.41 -3.37 4.62
C ALA A 125 -9.46 -3.86 5.71
N ILE A 126 -8.17 -3.51 5.59
CA ILE A 126 -7.15 -4.00 6.53
C ILE A 126 -7.37 -3.44 7.94
N ALA A 127 -7.79 -2.18 8.07
CA ALA A 127 -8.19 -1.61 9.35
C ALA A 127 -9.42 -2.31 9.93
N GLY A 128 -10.42 -2.64 9.10
CA GLY A 128 -11.60 -3.41 9.53
C GLY A 128 -11.21 -4.78 10.08
N VAL A 129 -10.34 -5.50 9.38
CA VAL A 129 -9.81 -6.80 9.80
C VAL A 129 -9.05 -6.70 11.13
N ALA A 130 -8.23 -5.66 11.32
CA ALA A 130 -7.55 -5.42 12.59
C ALA A 130 -8.53 -5.12 13.73
N GLY A 131 -9.57 -4.33 13.46
CA GLY A 131 -10.64 -4.03 14.43
C GLY A 131 -11.45 -5.26 14.84
N GLU A 132 -11.75 -6.15 13.89
CA GLU A 132 -12.41 -7.45 14.17
C GLU A 132 -11.55 -8.35 15.07
N ALA A 133 -10.22 -8.26 14.96
CA ALA A 133 -9.27 -8.93 15.85
C ALA A 133 -9.11 -8.22 17.23
N GLY A 134 -9.91 -7.18 17.50
CA GLY A 134 -9.95 -6.49 18.79
C GLY A 134 -9.01 -5.29 18.91
N ALA A 135 -8.29 -4.91 17.85
CA ALA A 135 -7.37 -3.78 17.92
C ALA A 135 -8.08 -2.42 17.78
N ALA A 136 -7.60 -1.42 18.51
CA ALA A 136 -7.93 -0.02 18.25
C ALA A 136 -7.06 0.49 17.09
N VAL A 137 -7.69 0.88 15.98
CA VAL A 137 -6.99 1.23 14.73
C VAL A 137 -7.00 2.72 14.46
N GLU A 138 -5.86 3.23 14.03
CA GLU A 138 -5.64 4.61 13.58
C GLU A 138 -4.93 4.58 12.23
N LEU A 139 -5.36 5.43 11.29
CA LEU A 139 -4.70 5.64 10.00
C LEU A 139 -4.16 7.07 9.96
N VAL A 140 -2.88 7.23 9.67
CA VAL A 140 -2.23 8.54 9.52
C VAL A 140 -1.30 8.54 8.31
N ARG A 141 -1.05 9.71 7.72
CA ARG A 141 -0.05 9.84 6.66
C ARG A 141 1.36 9.70 7.23
N GLN A 142 2.27 9.11 6.46
CA GLN A 142 3.65 8.86 6.89
C GLN A 142 4.39 10.15 7.25
N ASP A 143 4.21 11.23 6.49
CA ASP A 143 4.85 12.51 6.79
C ASP A 143 4.40 13.08 8.15
N ASP A 144 3.12 12.97 8.47
CA ASP A 144 2.57 13.37 9.77
C ASP A 144 3.03 12.44 10.90
N PHE A 145 3.04 11.12 10.68
CA PHE A 145 3.57 10.14 11.63
C PHE A 145 5.03 10.40 11.97
N LEU A 146 5.90 10.53 10.96
CA LEU A 146 7.32 10.80 11.16
C LEU A 146 7.59 12.19 11.76
N ALA A 147 6.77 13.18 11.41
CA ALA A 147 6.83 14.48 12.06
C ALA A 147 6.50 14.39 13.55
N SER A 148 5.49 13.60 13.93
CA SER A 148 5.14 13.37 15.34
C SER A 148 6.27 12.68 16.13
N LEU A 149 7.14 11.92 15.45
CA LEU A 149 8.32 11.28 16.03
C LEU A 149 9.58 12.17 16.06
N GLY A 150 9.47 13.44 15.65
CA GLY A 150 10.56 14.42 15.77
C GLY A 150 11.42 14.59 14.50
N LEU A 151 10.99 14.07 13.34
CA LEU A 151 11.81 14.13 12.13
C LEU A 151 11.98 15.58 11.61
N ARG A 152 11.02 16.49 11.86
CA ARG A 152 11.13 17.91 11.46
C ARG A 152 12.17 18.67 12.27
N GLU A 153 12.25 18.37 13.56
CA GLU A 153 13.24 18.90 14.49
C GLU A 153 14.62 18.38 14.10
N ARG A 154 14.72 17.08 13.81
CA ARG A 154 15.96 16.46 13.32
C ARG A 154 16.43 17.10 12.02
N LEU A 155 15.52 17.36 11.08
CA LEU A 155 15.85 18.05 9.83
C LEU A 155 16.41 19.46 10.08
N SER A 156 15.85 20.17 11.05
CA SER A 156 16.30 21.52 11.44
C SER A 156 17.70 21.48 12.08
N GLN A 157 17.98 20.49 12.92
CA GLN A 157 19.31 20.24 13.48
C GLN A 157 20.34 19.92 12.38
N LEU A 158 19.99 19.06 11.42
CA LEU A 158 20.87 18.70 10.31
C LEU A 158 21.24 19.91 9.44
N ARG A 159 20.30 20.85 9.24
CA ARG A 159 20.58 22.11 8.53
C ARG A 159 21.59 22.99 9.27
N ALA A 160 21.48 23.09 10.60
CA ALA A 160 22.43 23.83 11.42
C ALA A 160 23.83 23.21 11.37
N LEU A 161 23.91 21.88 11.56
CA LEU A 161 25.17 21.13 11.49
C LEU A 161 25.84 21.20 10.11
N GLU A 162 25.06 21.16 9.02
CA GLU A 162 25.60 21.35 7.66
C GLU A 162 26.24 22.74 7.50
N LEU A 163 25.62 23.78 8.05
CA LEU A 163 26.13 25.16 7.99
C LEU A 163 27.39 25.34 8.83
N GLU A 164 27.43 24.74 10.03
CA GLU A 164 28.61 24.75 10.91
C GLU A 164 29.79 24.05 10.24
N ALA A 165 29.59 22.83 9.73
CA ALA A 165 30.63 22.10 8.99
C ALA A 165 31.15 22.89 7.78
N ALA A 166 30.26 23.63 7.08
CA ALA A 166 30.66 24.50 5.98
C ALA A 166 31.55 25.67 6.43
N ARG A 167 31.31 26.23 7.62
CA ARG A 167 32.11 27.33 8.20
C ARG A 167 33.48 26.85 8.67
N GLU A 168 33.53 25.65 9.23
CA GLU A 168 34.77 25.03 9.73
C GLU A 168 35.63 24.45 8.60
N GLY A 169 35.10 24.36 7.38
CA GLY A 169 35.80 23.77 6.24
C GLY A 169 35.83 22.24 6.25
N ASP A 170 35.02 21.59 7.11
CA ASP A 170 34.87 20.14 7.13
C ASP A 170 33.94 19.67 6.00
N ALA A 171 34.54 19.46 4.83
CA ALA A 171 33.83 19.00 3.64
C ALA A 171 33.14 17.64 3.83
N MET A 172 33.71 16.75 4.65
CA MET A 172 33.19 15.41 4.86
C MET A 172 31.96 15.42 5.77
N ALA A 173 32.03 16.16 6.89
CA ALA A 173 30.87 16.34 7.76
C ALA A 173 29.72 17.05 7.02
N ARG A 174 30.03 18.09 6.24
CA ARG A 174 29.02 18.77 5.42
C ARG A 174 28.31 17.82 4.45
N LEU A 175 29.06 16.98 3.73
CA LEU A 175 28.46 16.00 2.80
C LEU A 175 27.57 15.00 3.53
N ARG A 176 28.00 14.51 4.69
CA ARG A 176 27.21 13.59 5.53
C ARG A 176 25.88 14.22 5.97
N TYR A 177 25.91 15.45 6.51
CA TYR A 177 24.69 16.13 6.94
C TYR A 177 23.75 16.45 5.77
N ARG A 178 24.32 16.83 4.62
CA ARG A 178 23.53 17.05 3.40
C ARG A 178 22.81 15.79 2.94
N THR A 179 23.47 14.64 3.03
CA THR A 179 22.89 13.33 2.66
C THR A 179 21.74 12.97 3.59
N MET A 180 21.98 13.00 4.91
CA MET A 180 20.93 12.72 5.92
C MET A 180 19.74 13.68 5.79
N LYS A 181 20.00 14.96 5.48
CA LYS A 181 18.96 15.95 5.24
C LYS A 181 18.09 15.57 4.03
N SER A 182 18.72 15.21 2.91
CA SER A 182 18.01 14.79 1.70
C SER A 182 17.19 13.52 1.91
N GLU A 183 17.69 12.56 2.68
CA GLU A 183 16.96 11.34 3.05
C GLU A 183 15.72 11.66 3.90
N ALA A 184 15.87 12.49 4.94
CA ALA A 184 14.75 12.94 5.76
C ALA A 184 13.71 13.74 4.96
N GLU A 185 14.16 14.61 4.05
CA GLU A 185 13.28 15.34 3.11
C GLU A 185 12.53 14.38 2.18
N THR A 186 13.18 13.30 1.74
CA THR A 186 12.56 12.26 0.90
C THR A 186 11.46 11.51 1.64
N LEU A 187 11.71 11.13 2.90
CA LEU A 187 10.72 10.45 3.76
C LEU A 187 9.50 11.33 4.08
N LEU A 188 9.68 12.65 4.13
CA LEU A 188 8.62 13.62 4.39
C LEU A 188 7.95 14.18 3.13
N HIS A 189 8.41 13.79 1.93
CA HIS A 189 7.90 14.38 0.70
C HIS A 189 6.46 13.89 0.42
N PRO A 190 5.44 14.76 0.40
CA PRO A 190 4.03 14.34 0.41
C PRO A 190 3.57 13.66 -0.89
N ARG A 191 4.25 13.91 -2.01
CA ARG A 191 4.02 13.21 -3.30
C ARG A 191 4.99 12.05 -3.53
N GLY A 192 5.79 11.72 -2.52
CA GLY A 192 6.72 10.58 -2.52
C GLY A 192 6.41 9.68 -1.33
N LEU A 193 7.44 9.28 -0.60
CA LEU A 193 7.29 8.38 0.55
C LEU A 193 6.42 8.98 1.67
N GLY A 194 6.43 10.30 1.85
CA GLY A 194 5.57 10.96 2.84
C GLY A 194 4.07 10.83 2.56
N GLY A 195 3.69 10.44 1.34
CA GLY A 195 2.31 10.14 0.95
C GLY A 195 1.84 8.74 1.35
N PHE A 196 2.70 7.89 1.92
CA PHE A 196 2.33 6.55 2.36
C PHE A 196 1.38 6.63 3.56
N THR A 197 0.65 5.55 3.80
CA THR A 197 -0.24 5.43 4.96
C THR A 197 0.43 4.59 6.03
N VAL A 198 0.30 5.03 7.27
CA VAL A 198 0.69 4.28 8.47
C VAL A 198 -0.59 3.87 9.18
N MET A 199 -0.84 2.56 9.23
CA MET A 199 -1.86 1.97 10.09
C MET A 199 -1.23 1.58 11.43
N ILE A 200 -1.84 2.03 12.51
CA ILE A 200 -1.46 1.70 13.88
C ILE A 200 -2.61 0.93 14.51
N ALA A 201 -2.44 -0.37 14.74
CA ALA A 201 -3.42 -1.24 15.39
C ALA A 201 -2.91 -1.63 16.79
N ARG A 202 -3.59 -1.18 17.85
CA ARG A 202 -3.18 -1.35 19.26
C ARG A 202 -4.05 -2.37 20.00
N ILE A 203 -3.43 -3.29 20.74
CA ILE A 203 -4.09 -4.25 21.65
C ILE A 203 -4.13 -3.68 23.07
#